data_AF-A0A7W2FW59-F1
#
_entry.id   AF-A0A7W2FW59-F1
#
_cell.length_a   1.000
_cell.length_b   1.000
_cell.length_c   1.000
_cell.angle_alpha   90.00
_cell.angle_beta   90.00
_cell.angle_gamma   90.00
#
_symmetry.space_group_name_H-M   'P 1'
#
loop_
_entity.id
_entity.type
_entity.pdbx_description
1 polymer ?
#
loop_
_entity_poly.entity_id
_entity_poly.type
_entity_poly.pdbx_seq_one_letter_code
_entity_poly.pdbx_strand_id
1 'polypeptide(L)'
;MAVPQTKEELQKAITINFEKLQNELMNIPEELTTIEELEGHSKGTLMSINNLLAYLIGWGALVLKWSKKKDNNELVDFPETNYKWNELGKLAQKFYKDYKNDDFTILKKKLEKTVQQILELIENKSNEELYETNWYEKWTLGRMIQFNTSSPYTNARGRIRKWKKQRNLK
;
A
#
# COMPACT_ATOMS: atom_id res chain seq x y z
N MET A 1 13.80 9.06 -4.23
CA MET A 1 13.86 8.08 -5.35
C MET A 1 13.06 8.66 -6.49
N ALA A 2 13.55 8.54 -7.72
CA ALA A 2 12.81 8.95 -8.91
C ALA A 2 11.49 8.17 -9.02
N VAL A 3 10.51 8.76 -9.69
CA VAL A 3 9.27 8.07 -10.05
C VAL A 3 9.61 7.01 -11.11
N PRO A 4 9.26 5.73 -10.91
CA PRO A 4 9.49 4.69 -11.91
C PRO A 4 8.77 4.98 -13.23
N GLN A 5 9.48 4.81 -14.34
CA GLN A 5 9.00 5.04 -15.71
C GLN A 5 9.01 3.78 -16.58
N THR A 6 9.54 2.67 -16.08
CA THR A 6 9.52 1.38 -16.78
C THR A 6 9.07 0.24 -15.87
N LYS A 7 8.70 -0.90 -16.46
CA LYS A 7 8.39 -2.16 -15.75
C LYS A 7 9.48 -2.53 -14.74
N GLU A 8 10.74 -2.54 -15.17
CA GLU A 8 11.90 -2.94 -14.35
C GLU A 8 12.11 -1.96 -13.20
N GLU A 9 12.00 -0.65 -13.46
CA GLU A 9 12.11 0.37 -12.42
C GLU A 9 10.98 0.22 -11.37
N LEU A 10 9.77 -0.12 -11.80
CA LEU A 10 8.63 -0.32 -10.92
C LEU A 10 8.82 -1.54 -10.02
N GLN A 11 9.18 -2.69 -10.60
CA GLN A 11 9.47 -3.92 -9.84
C GLN A 11 10.58 -3.66 -8.83
N LYS A 12 11.68 -3.04 -9.27
CA LYS A 12 12.81 -2.70 -8.40
C LYS A 12 12.39 -1.75 -7.26
N ALA A 13 11.59 -0.74 -7.55
CA ALA A 13 11.11 0.20 -6.53
C ALA A 13 10.19 -0.48 -5.51
N ILE A 14 9.31 -1.39 -5.94
CA ILE A 14 8.43 -2.15 -5.04
C ILE A 14 9.25 -3.06 -4.14
N THR A 15 10.13 -3.89 -4.72
CA THR A 15 10.94 -4.86 -3.99
C THR A 15 11.83 -4.17 -2.95
N ILE A 16 12.62 -3.16 -3.36
CA ILE A 16 13.55 -2.46 -2.45
C ILE A 16 12.80 -1.75 -1.33
N ASN A 17 11.68 -1.09 -1.64
CA ASN A 17 10.96 -0.32 -0.63
C ASN A 17 10.20 -1.22 0.33
N PHE A 18 9.69 -2.35 -0.15
CA PHE A 18 9.03 -3.33 0.67
C PHE A 18 10.01 -4.07 1.58
N GLU A 19 11.17 -4.50 1.08
CA GLU A 19 12.23 -5.13 1.89
C GLU A 19 12.67 -4.18 3.03
N LYS A 20 12.89 -2.90 2.72
CA LYS A 20 13.22 -1.89 3.73
C LYS A 20 12.10 -1.69 4.76
N LEU A 21 10.84 -1.81 4.35
CA LEU A 21 9.69 -1.73 5.26
C LEU A 21 9.63 -2.97 6.15
N GLN A 22 9.78 -4.17 5.60
CA GLN A 22 9.82 -5.44 6.36
C GLN A 22 10.92 -5.40 7.42
N ASN A 23 12.10 -4.89 7.09
CA ASN A 23 13.20 -4.72 8.04
C ASN A 23 12.83 -3.83 9.24
N GLU A 24 12.04 -2.76 9.03
CA GLU A 24 11.56 -1.96 10.16
C GLU A 24 10.51 -2.69 11.00
N LEU A 25 9.75 -3.63 10.42
CA LEU A 25 8.67 -4.36 11.10
C LEU A 25 9.15 -5.55 11.94
N MET A 26 10.32 -6.13 11.64
CA MET A 26 10.79 -7.38 12.27
C MET A 26 10.91 -7.31 13.80
N ASN A 27 11.38 -6.19 14.34
CA ASN A 27 11.71 -6.05 15.76
C ASN A 27 10.68 -5.25 16.56
N ILE A 28 9.45 -5.11 16.04
CA ILE A 28 8.38 -4.41 16.76
C ILE A 28 7.70 -5.42 17.70
N PRO A 29 7.71 -5.20 19.03
CA PRO A 29 6.96 -6.02 19.97
C PRO A 29 5.45 -5.95 19.67
N GLU A 30 4.78 -7.10 19.65
CA GLU A 30 3.40 -7.22 19.20
C GLU A 30 2.43 -6.42 20.09
N GLU A 31 2.70 -6.34 21.39
CA GLU A 31 1.94 -5.56 22.36
C GLU A 31 1.90 -4.05 22.06
N LEU A 32 2.85 -3.55 21.27
CA LEU A 32 2.90 -2.14 20.87
C LEU A 32 2.17 -1.86 19.56
N THR A 33 1.81 -2.90 18.80
CA THR A 33 1.34 -2.75 17.42
C THR A 33 -0.09 -2.24 17.31
N THR A 34 -0.86 -2.36 18.39
CA THR A 34 -2.25 -1.91 18.52
C THR A 34 -2.36 -0.50 19.10
N ILE A 35 -1.28 0.06 19.64
CA ILE A 35 -1.28 1.39 20.26
C ILE A 35 -1.34 2.48 19.18
N GLU A 36 -2.32 3.37 19.29
CA GLU A 36 -2.54 4.47 18.33
C GLU A 36 -1.65 5.67 18.63
N GLU A 37 -0.42 5.65 18.11
CA GLU A 37 0.57 6.72 18.34
C GLU A 37 1.19 7.28 17.06
N LEU A 38 1.01 6.62 15.91
CA LEU A 38 1.46 7.20 14.65
C LEU A 38 0.47 8.28 14.24
N GLU A 39 0.97 9.41 13.76
CA GLU A 39 0.13 10.39 13.06
C GLU A 39 -0.64 9.68 11.94
N GLY A 40 -1.96 9.78 11.95
CA GLY A 40 -2.83 9.20 10.95
C GLY A 40 -2.76 9.91 9.60
N HIS A 41 -3.50 9.39 8.63
CA HIS A 41 -3.56 9.95 7.28
C HIS A 41 -4.40 11.22 7.19
N SER A 42 -5.30 11.44 8.15
CA SER A 42 -6.04 12.70 8.33
C SER A 42 -5.42 13.53 9.45
N LYS A 43 -5.32 14.85 9.25
CA LYS A 43 -4.71 15.76 10.24
C LYS A 43 -5.44 15.63 11.59
N GLY A 44 -4.66 15.47 12.67
CA GLY A 44 -5.18 15.34 14.03
C GLY A 44 -5.69 13.95 14.40
N THR A 45 -5.58 12.95 13.52
CA THR A 45 -5.89 11.55 13.84
C THR A 45 -4.63 10.78 14.24
N LEU A 46 -4.82 9.70 15.00
CA LEU A 46 -3.78 8.73 15.31
C LEU A 46 -4.11 7.39 14.65
N MET A 47 -3.10 6.55 14.48
CA MET A 47 -3.23 5.19 13.99
C MET A 47 -2.19 4.29 14.64
N SER A 48 -2.50 3.00 14.72
CA SER A 48 -1.56 1.98 15.18
C SER A 48 -0.68 1.44 14.04
N ILE A 49 0.31 0.60 14.38
CA ILE A 49 1.09 -0.14 13.38
C ILE A 49 0.16 -1.09 12.60
N ASN A 50 -0.79 -1.73 13.28
CA ASN A 50 -1.76 -2.61 12.63
C ASN A 50 -2.65 -1.84 11.64
N ASN A 51 -3.11 -0.64 12.01
CA ASN A 51 -3.85 0.24 11.10
C ASN A 51 -2.98 0.62 9.89
N LEU A 52 -1.69 0.92 10.09
CA LEU A 52 -0.78 1.20 8.99
C LEU A 52 -0.61 0.00 8.05
N LEU A 53 -0.51 -1.24 8.55
CA LEU A 53 -0.47 -2.43 7.70
C LEU A 53 -1.80 -2.65 6.97
N ALA A 54 -2.93 -2.52 7.66
CA ALA A 54 -4.26 -2.59 7.06
C ALA A 54 -4.44 -1.59 5.91
N TYR A 55 -3.92 -0.37 6.06
CA TYR A 55 -3.89 0.64 5.01
C TYR A 55 -3.13 0.18 3.77
N LEU A 56 -1.91 -0.34 3.96
CA LEU A 56 -1.07 -0.80 2.85
C LEU A 56 -1.70 -2.00 2.12
N ILE A 57 -2.26 -2.95 2.88
CA ILE A 57 -2.97 -4.11 2.32
C ILE A 57 -4.19 -3.64 1.51
N GLY A 58 -5.01 -2.75 2.08
CA GLY A 58 -6.22 -2.24 1.44
C GLY A 58 -5.93 -1.57 0.10
N TRP A 59 -4.90 -0.72 0.01
CA TRP A 59 -4.49 -0.11 -1.25
C TRP A 59 -3.94 -1.09 -2.27
N GLY A 60 -3.10 -2.04 -1.85
CA GLY A 60 -2.62 -3.10 -2.74
C GLY A 60 -3.76 -3.97 -3.28
N ALA A 61 -4.71 -4.34 -2.42
CA ALA A 61 -5.89 -5.11 -2.80
C ALA A 61 -6.78 -4.34 -3.79
N LEU A 62 -6.91 -3.02 -3.64
CA LEU A 62 -7.63 -2.19 -4.61
C LEU A 62 -6.97 -2.20 -5.98
N VAL A 63 -5.65 -2.07 -6.06
CA VAL A 63 -4.92 -2.16 -7.35
C VAL A 63 -5.19 -3.49 -8.04
N LEU A 64 -5.08 -4.60 -7.31
CA LEU A 64 -5.36 -5.94 -7.85
C LEU A 64 -6.80 -6.06 -8.35
N LYS A 65 -7.76 -5.52 -7.59
CA LYS A 65 -9.17 -5.50 -7.97
C LYS A 65 -9.42 -4.67 -9.22
N TRP A 66 -8.85 -3.47 -9.31
CA TRP A 66 -9.02 -2.59 -10.46
C TRP A 66 -8.43 -3.24 -11.72
N SER A 67 -7.23 -3.82 -11.63
CA SER A 67 -6.60 -4.52 -12.76
C SER A 67 -7.47 -5.68 -13.23
N LYS A 68 -7.86 -6.58 -12.33
CA LYS A 68 -8.68 -7.74 -12.66
C LYS A 68 -9.98 -7.35 -13.38
N LYS A 69 -10.67 -6.33 -12.86
CA LYS A 69 -11.92 -5.85 -13.49
C LYS A 69 -11.67 -5.25 -14.87
N LYS A 70 -10.62 -4.45 -15.03
CA LYS A 70 -10.24 -3.87 -16.34
C LYS A 70 -9.86 -4.95 -17.35
N ASP A 71 -9.08 -5.95 -16.93
CA ASP A 71 -8.70 -7.10 -17.78
C ASP A 71 -9.95 -7.91 -18.21
N ASN A 72 -10.99 -7.94 -17.37
CA ASN A 72 -12.28 -8.56 -17.69
C ASN A 72 -13.27 -7.65 -18.46
N ASN A 73 -12.89 -6.44 -18.83
CA ASN A 73 -13.78 -5.42 -19.40
C ASN A 73 -15.00 -5.06 -18.51
N GLU A 74 -14.86 -5.19 -17.19
CA GLU A 74 -15.87 -4.80 -16.21
C GLU A 74 -15.74 -3.32 -15.81
N LEU A 75 -16.86 -2.72 -15.38
CA LEU A 75 -16.85 -1.36 -14.83
C LEU A 75 -16.09 -1.31 -13.49
N VAL A 76 -15.24 -0.30 -13.37
CA VAL A 76 -14.41 -0.05 -12.18
C VAL A 76 -14.72 1.31 -11.59
N ASP A 77 -15.16 1.31 -10.33
CA ASP A 77 -15.30 2.53 -9.53
C ASP A 77 -13.94 2.88 -8.90
N PHE A 78 -13.45 4.08 -9.23
CA PHE A 78 -12.22 4.63 -8.64
C PHE A 78 -12.55 5.73 -7.62
N PRO A 79 -11.88 5.75 -6.45
CA PRO A 79 -10.97 4.72 -5.92
C PRO A 79 -11.68 3.43 -5.47
N GLU A 80 -12.95 3.52 -5.06
CA GLU A 80 -13.74 2.38 -4.60
C GLU A 80 -15.23 2.71 -4.76
N THR A 81 -16.07 1.68 -4.91
CA THR A 81 -17.52 1.84 -4.98
C THR A 81 -18.04 2.62 -3.77
N ASN A 82 -18.78 3.70 -4.03
CA ASN A 82 -19.28 4.66 -3.03
C ASN A 82 -18.22 5.54 -2.35
N TYR A 83 -17.00 5.64 -2.89
CA TYR A 83 -15.96 6.55 -2.40
C TYR A 83 -15.45 7.46 -3.51
N LYS A 84 -15.17 8.72 -3.17
CA LYS A 84 -14.53 9.69 -4.08
C LYS A 84 -13.06 9.90 -3.74
N TRP A 85 -12.27 10.40 -4.69
CA TRP A 85 -10.85 10.73 -4.49
C TRP A 85 -10.59 11.80 -3.43
N ASN A 86 -11.58 12.62 -3.07
CA ASN A 86 -11.47 13.55 -1.94
C ASN A 86 -11.87 12.92 -0.59
N GLU A 87 -12.22 11.63 -0.56
CA GLU A 87 -12.66 10.89 0.63
C GLU A 87 -11.66 9.79 1.05
N LEU A 88 -10.40 9.88 0.63
CA LEU A 88 -9.40 8.84 0.92
C LEU A 88 -9.18 8.60 2.42
N GLY A 89 -9.41 9.60 3.26
CA GLY A 89 -9.41 9.43 4.71
C GLY A 89 -10.50 8.46 5.17
N LYS A 90 -11.72 8.55 4.62
CA LYS A 90 -12.82 7.62 4.93
C LYS A 90 -12.52 6.22 4.39
N LEU A 91 -11.93 6.12 3.20
CA LEU A 91 -11.52 4.84 2.61
C LEU A 91 -10.41 4.17 3.44
N ALA A 92 -9.45 4.94 3.97
CA ALA A 92 -8.45 4.42 4.90
C ALA A 92 -9.10 3.85 6.17
N GLN A 93 -10.10 4.54 6.73
CA GLN A 93 -10.87 4.05 7.89
C GLN A 93 -11.65 2.76 7.57
N LYS A 94 -12.11 2.58 6.32
CA LYS A 94 -12.70 1.32 5.87
C LYS A 94 -11.68 0.19 5.98
N PHE A 95 -10.45 0.38 5.49
CA PHE A 95 -9.41 -0.64 5.61
C PHE A 95 -9.12 -1.02 7.06
N TYR A 96 -9.07 -0.06 7.98
CA TYR A 96 -8.88 -0.35 9.40
C TYR A 96 -9.98 -1.28 9.93
N LYS A 97 -11.23 -1.07 9.50
CA LYS A 97 -12.36 -1.93 9.87
C LYS A 97 -12.32 -3.30 9.21
N ASP A 98 -11.90 -3.36 7.94
CA ASP A 98 -11.83 -4.62 7.17
C ASP A 98 -10.85 -5.61 7.79
N TYR A 99 -9.74 -5.12 8.36
CA TYR A 99 -8.67 -5.94 8.94
C TYR A 99 -8.58 -5.87 10.47
N LYS A 100 -9.60 -5.32 11.16
CA LYS A 100 -9.55 -5.06 12.62
C LYS A 100 -9.33 -6.29 13.50
N ASN A 101 -9.68 -7.47 13.00
CA ASN A 101 -9.58 -8.75 13.73
C ASN A 101 -8.28 -9.50 13.42
N ASP A 102 -7.45 -8.99 12.52
CA ASP A 102 -6.15 -9.59 12.23
C ASP A 102 -5.10 -9.08 13.21
N ASP A 103 -4.33 -9.99 13.78
CA ASP A 103 -3.15 -9.65 14.58
C ASP A 103 -1.97 -9.19 13.70
N PHE A 104 -0.89 -8.73 14.34
CA PHE A 104 0.27 -8.20 13.64
C PHE A 104 0.93 -9.23 12.73
N THR A 105 0.96 -10.49 13.15
CA THR A 105 1.55 -11.59 12.40
C THR A 105 0.73 -11.92 11.14
N ILE A 106 -0.60 -11.95 11.26
CA ILE A 106 -1.52 -12.14 10.13
C ILE A 106 -1.42 -10.98 9.15
N LEU A 107 -1.39 -9.74 9.64
CA LEU A 107 -1.27 -8.54 8.81
C LEU A 107 0.04 -8.54 8.00
N LYS A 108 1.18 -8.90 8.59
CA LYS A 108 2.46 -9.03 7.86
C LYS A 108 2.35 -10.06 6.72
N LYS A 109 1.81 -11.25 6.99
CA LYS A 109 1.61 -12.29 5.97
C LYS A 109 0.67 -11.85 4.85
N LYS A 110 -0.43 -11.16 5.19
CA LYS A 110 -1.38 -10.61 4.20
C LYS A 110 -0.72 -9.54 3.33
N LEU A 111 0.11 -8.67 3.92
CA LEU A 111 0.85 -7.67 3.17
C LEU A 111 1.88 -8.30 2.23
N GLU A 112 2.65 -9.28 2.70
CA GLU A 112 3.60 -10.05 1.86
C GLU A 112 2.90 -10.70 0.66
N LYS A 113 1.78 -11.39 0.91
CA LYS A 113 0.97 -11.97 -0.16
C LYS A 113 0.46 -10.93 -1.15
N THR A 114 -0.01 -9.79 -0.64
CA THR A 114 -0.50 -8.69 -1.49
C THR A 114 0.62 -8.15 -2.39
N VAL A 115 1.83 -7.96 -1.84
CA VAL A 115 3.00 -7.51 -2.61
C VAL A 115 3.40 -8.54 -3.67
N GLN A 116 3.42 -9.82 -3.32
CA GLN A 116 3.70 -10.90 -4.27
C GLN A 116 2.72 -10.89 -5.44
N GLN A 117 1.41 -10.76 -5.17
CA GLN A 117 0.38 -10.68 -6.21
C GLN A 117 0.53 -9.43 -7.09
N ILE A 118 0.97 -8.29 -6.53
CA ILE A 118 1.27 -7.10 -7.33
C ILE A 118 2.47 -7.34 -8.23
N LEU A 119 3.54 -7.96 -7.73
CA LEU A 119 4.72 -8.26 -8.54
C LEU A 119 4.39 -9.24 -9.67
N GLU A 120 3.57 -10.24 -9.41
CA GLU A 120 3.05 -11.16 -10.42
C GLU A 120 2.17 -10.46 -11.46
N LEU A 121 1.30 -9.53 -11.03
CA LEU A 121 0.55 -8.68 -11.95
C LEU A 121 1.48 -7.89 -12.88
N ILE A 122 2.51 -7.25 -12.34
CA ILE A 122 3.47 -6.48 -13.14
C ILE A 122 4.25 -7.40 -14.09
N GLU A 123 4.65 -8.58 -13.62
CA GLU A 123 5.38 -9.56 -14.43
C GLU A 123 4.57 -10.00 -15.66
N ASN A 124 3.26 -10.19 -15.50
CA ASN A 124 2.36 -10.58 -16.57
C ASN A 124 1.96 -9.43 -17.53
N LYS A 125 2.50 -8.22 -17.35
CA LYS A 125 2.24 -7.05 -18.21
C LYS A 125 3.49 -6.63 -18.96
N SER A 126 3.31 -6.10 -20.17
CA SER A 126 4.39 -5.48 -20.94
C SER A 126 4.71 -4.08 -20.42
N ASN A 127 5.84 -3.51 -20.85
CA ASN A 127 6.14 -2.10 -20.56
C ASN A 127 5.11 -1.16 -21.20
N GLU A 128 4.64 -1.50 -22.39
CA GLU A 128 3.62 -0.73 -23.11
C GLU A 128 2.30 -0.65 -22.32
N GLU A 129 1.82 -1.79 -21.81
CA GLU A 129 0.62 -1.86 -20.96
C GLU A 129 0.78 -1.07 -19.65
N LEU A 130 2.00 -1.00 -19.11
CA LEU A 130 2.28 -0.35 -17.84
C LEU A 130 2.52 1.16 -17.97
N TYR A 131 3.16 1.62 -19.04
CA TYR A 131 3.75 2.96 -19.11
C TYR A 131 3.51 3.74 -20.40
N GLU A 132 3.05 3.11 -21.47
CA GLU A 132 2.92 3.79 -22.78
C GLU A 132 1.48 4.17 -23.11
N THR A 133 0.51 3.74 -22.30
CA THR A 133 -0.90 4.08 -22.46
C THR A 133 -1.53 4.65 -21.18
N ASN A 134 -2.50 5.54 -21.38
CA ASN A 134 -3.36 6.02 -20.31
C ASN A 134 -4.34 4.91 -19.90
N TRP A 135 -4.26 4.49 -18.65
CA TRP A 135 -5.06 3.38 -18.13
C TRP A 135 -6.25 3.85 -17.28
N TYR A 136 -6.05 4.92 -16.51
CA TYR A 136 -7.08 5.64 -15.76
C TYR A 136 -6.91 7.15 -15.94
N GLU A 137 -7.85 7.78 -16.68
CA GLU A 137 -7.77 9.18 -17.08
C GLU A 137 -6.44 9.51 -17.77
N LYS A 138 -5.53 10.19 -17.07
CA LYS A 138 -4.18 10.56 -17.55
C LYS A 138 -3.06 9.69 -16.97
N TRP A 139 -3.41 8.71 -16.14
CA TRP A 139 -2.44 7.89 -15.41
C TRP A 139 -2.26 6.55 -16.09
N THR A 140 -1.00 6.17 -16.26
CA THR A 140 -0.61 4.82 -16.70
C THR A 140 -0.84 3.81 -15.56
N LEU A 141 -0.96 2.52 -15.90
CA LEU A 141 -1.15 1.47 -14.90
C LEU A 141 0.04 1.41 -13.92
N GLY A 142 1.27 1.48 -14.43
CA GLY A 142 2.48 1.49 -13.61
C GLY A 142 2.50 2.64 -12.60
N ARG A 143 2.00 3.82 -12.99
CA ARG A 143 1.86 4.96 -12.08
C ARG A 143 0.78 4.73 -11.02
N MET A 144 -0.36 4.14 -11.39
CA MET A 144 -1.41 3.76 -10.44
C MET A 144 -0.93 2.70 -9.44
N ILE A 145 -0.17 1.69 -9.89
CA ILE A 145 0.45 0.70 -9.01
C ILE A 145 1.42 1.37 -8.03
N GLN A 146 2.32 2.22 -8.53
CA GLN A 146 3.30 2.92 -7.70
C GLN A 146 2.67 3.83 -6.64
N PHE A 147 1.60 4.56 -6.97
CA PHE A 147 0.87 5.38 -5.99
C PHE A 147 0.33 4.59 -4.80
N ASN A 148 0.06 3.30 -5.00
CA ASN A 148 -0.58 2.42 -4.03
C ASN A 148 0.36 1.36 -3.45
N THR A 149 1.65 1.37 -3.82
CA THR A 149 2.65 0.40 -3.35
C THR A 149 3.97 1.06 -2.94
N SER A 150 4.94 1.19 -3.85
CA SER A 150 6.31 1.62 -3.54
C SER A 150 6.39 3.01 -2.87
N SER A 151 5.47 3.92 -3.21
CA SER A 151 5.34 5.21 -2.53
C SER A 151 4.80 5.09 -1.10
N PRO A 152 3.63 4.47 -0.86
CA PRO A 152 3.16 4.16 0.50
C PRO A 152 4.17 3.39 1.36
N TYR A 153 4.93 2.44 0.80
CA TYR A 153 5.94 1.70 1.59
C TYR A 153 7.06 2.62 2.09
N THR A 154 7.51 3.55 1.25
CA THR A 154 8.49 4.57 1.66
C THR A 154 7.94 5.48 2.76
N ASN A 155 6.68 5.91 2.64
CA ASN A 155 6.04 6.74 3.65
C ASN A 155 5.85 5.98 4.98
N ALA A 156 5.33 4.75 4.92
CA ALA A 156 5.14 3.87 6.07
C ALA A 156 6.46 3.64 6.82
N ARG A 157 7.54 3.36 6.09
CA ARG A 157 8.87 3.22 6.66
C ARG A 157 9.30 4.48 7.44
N GLY A 158 9.10 5.66 6.87
CA GLY A 158 9.40 6.93 7.54
C GLY A 158 8.62 7.12 8.84
N ARG A 159 7.32 6.80 8.82
CA ARG A 159 6.44 6.85 10.01
C ARG A 159 6.89 5.88 11.10
N ILE A 160 7.17 4.62 10.74
CA ILE A 160 7.64 3.59 11.69
C ILE A 160 8.97 4.00 12.32
N ARG A 161 9.93 4.51 11.53
CA ARG A 161 11.22 4.97 12.08
C ARG A 161 11.06 6.15 13.04
N LYS A 162 10.18 7.10 12.72
CA LYS A 162 9.86 8.22 13.63
C LYS A 162 9.27 7.69 14.95
N TRP A 163 8.30 6.78 14.86
CA TRP A 163 7.64 6.16 16.02
C TRP A 163 8.62 5.34 16.88
N LYS A 164 9.47 4.49 16.27
CA LYS A 164 10.52 3.75 16.96
C LYS A 164 11.47 4.67 17.73
N LYS A 165 11.91 5.76 17.10
CA LYS A 165 12.78 6.76 17.74
C LYS A 165 12.14 7.38 18.98
N GLN A 166 10.84 7.70 18.91
CA GLN A 166 10.10 8.25 20.05
C GLN A 166 9.98 7.26 21.22
N ARG A 167 10.06 5.96 20.93
CA ARG A 167 10.01 4.86 21.91
C ARG A 167 11.38 4.29 22.30
N ASN A 168 12.49 4.84 21.79
CA ASN A 168 13.83 4.28 21.94
C ASN A 168 13.96 2.82 21.49
N LEU A 169 13.18 2.42 20.47
CA LEU A 169 13.26 1.10 19.83
C LEU A 169 14.33 1.11 18.72
N LYS A 170 14.99 -0.03 18.51
CA LYS A 170 15.99 -0.23 17.45
C LYS A 170 15.36 -0.44 16.07
#